data_AF-A0AAW8EJP4-F1
#
_entry.id   AF-A0AAW8EJP4-F1
#
_cell.length_a   1.000
_cell.length_b   1.000
_cell.length_c   1.000
_cell.angle_alpha   90.00
_cell.angle_beta   90.00
_cell.angle_gamma   90.00
#
_symmetry.space_group_name_H-M   'P 1'
#
loop_
_entity.id
_entity.type
_entity.pdbx_description
1 polymer ?
#
loop_
_entity_poly.entity_id
_entity_poly.type
_entity_poly.pdbx_seq_one_letter_code
_entity_poly.pdbx_strand_id
1 'polypeptide(L)'
;MIAIPGFVRILVVLAALGASAFCAFAAGPKAYVGNFKDSTVSVIDTGTERVLATVPVATGPDGIVISPDGRTVFVSGSGASAVSEIDAASDGVARTIEVGKGPQGLAATADGRWLLVAVNGDDRVAFIDTATHAVSATVPVPKPHTIAVRPDGRQAYVASQEPGHFALVVVDLAARTVVAEIPLEKAPRDLEFGHDGKALYLTLAGVPAVQVLDPATNQWLAPIPTGVSPHIAQHFAGMASGVVVVQGPGEVLLFDPATRAPGRSIGVGKQPHWLDLSADGKKLWVSNEGSNDVSVVDLAGGPMHTVPVGNAPRKVAVQRAASAGTAHASQAGVSAQVVAIRNFAFEPAQITVKAGQSVTWKNDDGAPHGVAFKDGTAGMDLMLPGKSFTRTFDKPGVHDYACSVHSYMTARVTVLAP
;
A
#
# COMPACT_ATOMS: atom_id res chain seq x y z
N MET A 1 48.66 62.52 -42.13
CA MET A 1 47.66 61.76 -42.90
C MET A 1 48.16 60.32 -42.94
N ILE A 2 47.74 59.45 -42.01
CA ILE A 2 46.65 58.45 -42.15
C ILE A 2 47.04 57.44 -43.26
N ALA A 3 47.30 56.15 -43.01
CA ALA A 3 46.35 55.16 -42.49
C ALA A 3 47.02 53.91 -41.85
N ILE A 4 46.22 53.24 -41.01
CA ILE A 4 46.47 52.11 -40.10
C ILE A 4 46.29 50.76 -40.84
N PRO A 5 47.00 49.66 -40.47
CA PRO A 5 46.90 48.39 -41.19
C PRO A 5 45.75 47.50 -40.71
N GLY A 6 45.08 46.86 -41.68
CA GLY A 6 44.65 45.45 -41.67
C GLY A 6 43.70 44.95 -40.57
N PHE A 7 42.40 44.93 -40.86
CA PHE A 7 41.41 44.13 -40.12
C PHE A 7 41.66 42.62 -40.30
N VAL A 8 41.89 41.92 -39.20
CA VAL A 8 41.74 40.45 -39.10
C VAL A 8 40.25 40.14 -38.95
N ARG A 9 39.68 39.39 -39.90
CA ARG A 9 38.33 38.81 -39.75
C ARG A 9 38.41 37.59 -38.83
N ILE A 10 37.88 37.72 -37.61
CA ILE A 10 37.63 36.61 -36.70
C ILE A 10 36.46 35.79 -37.26
N LEU A 11 36.71 34.53 -37.60
CA LEU A 11 35.68 33.53 -37.87
C LEU A 11 35.08 33.11 -36.51
N VAL A 12 33.83 33.49 -36.23
CA VAL A 12 33.09 32.93 -35.09
C VAL A 12 32.55 31.58 -35.51
N VAL A 13 33.21 30.50 -35.09
CA VAL A 13 32.64 29.15 -35.12
C VAL A 13 31.70 29.05 -33.92
N LEU A 14 30.39 29.10 -34.15
CA LEU A 14 29.41 28.68 -33.14
C LEU A 14 29.57 27.17 -32.93
N ALA A 15 30.22 26.77 -31.84
CA ALA A 15 30.14 25.41 -31.34
C ALA A 15 28.73 25.21 -30.76
N ALA A 16 27.88 24.49 -31.49
CA ALA A 16 26.65 23.95 -30.94
C ALA A 16 27.02 22.87 -29.91
N LEU A 17 27.07 23.25 -28.63
CA LEU A 17 27.09 22.32 -27.51
C LEU A 17 25.77 21.55 -27.54
N GLY A 18 25.82 20.31 -28.02
CA GLY A 18 24.71 19.38 -27.96
C GLY A 18 24.25 19.27 -26.52
N ALA A 19 22.97 19.61 -26.28
CA ALA A 19 22.31 19.29 -25.03
C ALA A 19 22.30 17.77 -24.89
N SER A 20 23.18 17.24 -24.04
CA SER A 20 23.10 15.87 -23.56
C SER A 20 21.73 15.71 -22.90
N ALA A 21 20.83 15.00 -23.58
CA ALA A 21 19.59 14.54 -23.00
C ALA A 21 19.95 13.65 -21.81
N PHE A 22 19.86 14.18 -20.59
CA PHE A 22 19.73 13.34 -19.41
C PHE A 22 18.39 12.61 -19.58
N CYS A 23 18.44 11.37 -20.05
CA CYS A 23 17.36 10.43 -19.77
C CYS A 23 17.28 10.34 -18.24
N ALA A 24 16.35 11.10 -17.65
CA ALA A 24 15.92 10.83 -16.30
C ALA A 24 15.38 9.40 -16.32
N PHE A 25 16.15 8.45 -15.78
CA PHE A 25 15.59 7.17 -15.42
C PHE A 25 14.39 7.46 -14.52
N ALA A 26 13.21 6.97 -14.91
CA ALA A 26 12.10 6.94 -13.97
C ALA A 26 12.61 6.23 -12.71
N ALA A 27 12.57 6.91 -11.56
CA ALA A 27 13.05 6.35 -10.30
C ALA A 27 12.33 5.01 -10.09
N GLY A 28 13.11 3.95 -9.85
CA GLY A 28 12.57 2.62 -9.61
C GLY A 28 11.72 2.59 -8.33
N PRO A 29 10.99 1.49 -8.06
CA PRO A 29 10.28 1.33 -6.80
C PRO A 29 11.22 1.51 -5.62
N LYS A 30 10.74 2.12 -4.53
CA LYS A 30 11.51 2.38 -3.31
C LYS A 30 11.06 1.51 -2.15
N ALA A 31 11.96 1.26 -1.21
CA ALA A 31 11.63 0.74 0.11
C ALA A 31 11.78 1.84 1.16
N TYR A 32 10.83 1.92 2.10
CA TYR A 32 10.80 2.87 3.19
C TYR A 32 11.00 2.12 4.51
N VAL A 33 12.02 2.49 5.28
CA VAL A 33 12.47 1.76 6.46
C VAL A 33 12.44 2.66 7.68
N GLY A 34 11.63 2.31 8.69
CA GLY A 34 11.48 3.08 9.91
C GLY A 34 12.61 2.82 10.89
N ASN A 35 13.46 3.83 11.10
CA ASN A 35 14.58 3.78 12.04
C ASN A 35 14.09 4.23 13.42
N PHE A 36 13.64 3.26 14.22
CA PHE A 36 12.86 3.52 15.44
C PHE A 36 13.55 4.47 16.42
N LYS A 37 14.86 4.29 16.65
CA LYS A 37 15.61 5.10 17.62
C LYS A 37 16.00 6.48 17.10
N ASP A 38 16.13 6.62 15.79
CA ASP A 38 16.57 7.88 15.17
C ASP A 38 15.40 8.82 14.85
N SER A 39 14.15 8.34 14.92
CA SER A 39 12.98 9.10 14.46
C SER A 39 13.10 9.53 12.99
N THR A 40 13.59 8.62 12.15
CA THR A 40 13.76 8.84 10.71
C THR A 40 13.23 7.66 9.90
N VAL A 41 13.01 7.89 8.60
CA VAL A 41 12.77 6.85 7.60
C VAL A 41 13.90 6.86 6.57
N SER A 42 14.58 5.73 6.38
CA SER A 42 15.50 5.55 5.26
C SER A 42 14.72 5.17 4.00
N VAL A 43 14.98 5.86 2.90
CA VAL A 43 14.41 5.59 1.57
C VAL A 43 15.46 4.91 0.73
N ILE A 44 15.15 3.72 0.22
CA ILE A 44 16.08 2.88 -0.54
C ILE A 44 15.54 2.69 -1.95
N ASP A 45 16.37 2.88 -2.97
CA ASP A 45 16.07 2.46 -4.34
C ASP A 45 16.19 0.93 -4.43
N THR A 46 15.10 0.24 -4.79
CA THR A 46 15.10 -1.24 -4.78
C THR A 46 15.86 -1.88 -5.94
N GLY A 47 16.16 -1.13 -7.00
CA GLY A 47 16.91 -1.65 -8.15
C GLY A 47 18.42 -1.61 -7.92
N THR A 48 18.90 -0.55 -7.29
CA THR A 48 20.31 -0.32 -6.98
C THR A 48 20.71 -0.70 -5.56
N GLU A 49 19.72 -0.95 -4.68
CA GLU A 49 19.91 -1.28 -3.26
C GLU A 49 20.72 -0.20 -2.52
N ARG A 50 20.48 1.07 -2.85
CA ARG A 50 21.13 2.23 -2.23
C ARG A 50 20.15 3.13 -1.52
N VAL A 51 20.55 3.62 -0.35
CA VAL A 51 19.81 4.67 0.37
C VAL A 51 19.86 5.96 -0.45
N LEU A 52 18.69 6.48 -0.81
CA LEU A 52 18.48 7.73 -1.52
C LEU A 52 18.37 8.92 -0.56
N ALA A 53 17.68 8.71 0.57
CA ALA A 53 17.38 9.76 1.53
C ALA A 53 17.17 9.18 2.94
N THR A 54 17.32 10.04 3.94
CA THR A 54 16.91 9.79 5.32
C THR A 54 15.99 10.93 5.75
N VAL A 55 14.73 10.61 6.02
CA VAL A 55 13.64 11.57 6.19
C VAL A 55 13.27 11.65 7.67
N PRO A 56 13.40 12.82 8.34
CA PRO A 56 12.90 12.99 9.70
C PRO A 56 11.37 12.83 9.76
N VAL A 57 10.88 12.10 10.76
CA VAL A 57 9.44 11.82 10.96
C VAL A 57 9.07 11.94 12.45
N ALA A 58 7.82 11.66 12.78
CA ALA A 58 7.35 11.57 14.17
C ALA A 58 8.21 10.60 15.02
N THR A 59 8.38 10.92 16.30
CA THR A 59 9.25 10.18 17.21
C THR A 59 8.85 8.71 17.35
N GLY A 60 9.82 7.82 17.21
CA GLY A 60 9.62 6.37 17.34
C GLY A 60 8.75 5.79 16.23
N PRO A 61 9.17 5.84 14.95
CA PRO A 61 8.40 5.32 13.83
C PRO A 61 8.09 3.83 14.03
N ASP A 62 6.81 3.50 14.17
CA ASP A 62 6.37 2.16 14.60
C ASP A 62 5.55 1.44 13.52
N GLY A 63 4.65 2.14 12.83
CA GLY A 63 3.92 1.65 11.66
C GLY A 63 4.37 2.41 10.41
N ILE A 64 4.51 1.68 9.29
CA ILE A 64 4.73 2.25 7.96
C ILE A 64 3.82 1.53 6.98
N VAL A 65 3.01 2.28 6.24
CA VAL A 65 2.20 1.75 5.13
C VAL A 65 2.29 2.68 3.93
N ILE A 66 2.25 2.10 2.74
CA ILE A 66 2.23 2.85 1.48
C ILE A 66 0.79 2.81 0.97
N SER A 67 0.29 3.96 0.50
CA SER A 67 -1.02 4.04 -0.16
C SER A 67 -1.09 3.05 -1.33
N PRO A 68 -2.26 2.49 -1.66
CA PRO A 68 -2.40 1.56 -2.77
C PRO A 68 -1.93 2.11 -4.13
N ASP A 69 -1.98 3.43 -4.33
CA ASP A 69 -1.49 4.10 -5.53
C ASP A 69 0.04 4.34 -5.52
N GLY A 70 0.72 4.00 -4.43
CA GLY A 70 2.17 4.10 -4.26
C GLY A 70 2.69 5.51 -3.97
N ARG A 71 1.82 6.52 -3.86
CA ARG A 71 2.24 7.95 -3.84
C ARG A 71 2.46 8.52 -2.46
N THR A 72 1.86 7.94 -1.43
CA THR A 72 1.95 8.45 -0.06
C THR A 72 2.42 7.35 0.86
N VAL A 73 3.39 7.66 1.70
CA VAL A 73 3.84 6.77 2.77
C VAL A 73 3.41 7.35 4.10
N PHE A 74 2.63 6.59 4.85
CA PHE A 74 2.15 6.98 6.17
C PHE A 74 3.04 6.34 7.22
N VAL A 75 3.45 7.14 8.19
CA VAL A 75 4.37 6.73 9.26
C VAL A 75 3.83 7.19 10.60
N SER A 76 3.52 6.27 11.50
CA SER A 76 3.08 6.58 12.86
C SER A 76 4.27 6.70 13.80
N GLY A 77 4.23 7.65 14.74
CA GLY A 77 5.23 7.79 15.80
C GLY A 77 4.70 7.33 17.14
N SER A 78 5.16 6.19 17.65
CA SER A 78 4.75 5.64 18.96
C SER A 78 5.10 6.56 20.15
N GLY A 79 6.10 7.43 20.00
CA GLY A 79 6.47 8.47 20.96
C GLY A 79 5.83 9.83 20.70
N ALA A 80 4.89 9.92 19.75
CA ALA A 80 4.28 11.16 19.29
C ALA A 80 2.75 11.15 19.43
N SER A 81 2.08 12.17 18.87
CA SER A 81 0.62 12.30 18.79
C SER A 81 0.07 12.22 17.35
N ALA A 82 0.94 11.92 16.38
CA ALA A 82 0.66 12.17 14.97
C ALA A 82 1.19 11.08 14.02
N VAL A 83 0.63 11.08 12.80
CA VAL A 83 1.09 10.32 11.64
C VAL A 83 1.76 11.28 10.65
N SER A 84 2.99 11.00 10.25
CA SER A 84 3.67 11.71 9.17
C SER A 84 3.25 11.13 7.82
N GLU A 85 2.93 12.00 6.87
CA GLU A 85 2.69 11.64 5.46
C GLU A 85 3.88 12.09 4.62
N ILE A 86 4.59 11.12 4.05
CA ILE A 86 5.70 11.34 3.13
C ILE A 86 5.16 11.26 1.69
N ASP A 87 5.47 12.27 0.88
CA ASP A 87 5.22 12.24 -0.55
C ASP A 87 6.31 11.40 -1.23
N ALA A 88 5.91 10.32 -1.89
CA ALA A 88 6.84 9.36 -2.44
C ALA A 88 7.55 9.85 -3.72
N ALA A 89 7.12 10.96 -4.32
CA ALA A 89 7.82 11.54 -5.46
C ALA A 89 9.04 12.37 -5.01
N SER A 90 8.87 13.17 -3.96
CA SER A 90 9.89 14.05 -3.39
C SER A 90 10.69 13.44 -2.24
N ASP A 91 10.21 12.35 -1.66
CA ASP A 91 10.75 11.73 -0.44
C ASP A 91 10.84 12.71 0.74
N GLY A 92 9.89 13.65 0.83
CA GLY A 92 9.76 14.61 1.91
C GLY A 92 8.45 14.42 2.68
N VAL A 93 8.46 14.77 3.98
CA VAL A 93 7.21 14.87 4.75
C VAL A 93 6.37 16.00 4.17
N ALA A 94 5.25 15.65 3.56
CA ALA A 94 4.30 16.61 3.03
C ALA A 94 3.43 17.20 4.14
N ARG A 95 3.03 16.35 5.12
CA ARG A 95 2.06 16.71 6.16
C ARG A 95 2.26 15.87 7.42
N THR A 96 1.70 16.34 8.53
CA THR A 96 1.56 15.61 9.78
C THR A 96 0.11 15.69 10.22
N ILE A 97 -0.51 14.54 10.51
CA ILE A 97 -1.91 14.43 10.92
C ILE A 97 -1.96 14.08 12.40
N GLU A 98 -2.53 14.96 13.22
CA GLU A 98 -2.80 14.67 14.63
C GLU A 98 -3.87 13.59 14.76
N VAL A 99 -3.53 12.50 15.47
CA VAL A 99 -4.39 11.33 15.62
C VAL A 99 -4.64 10.94 17.06
N GLY A 100 -3.89 11.49 18.01
CA GLY A 100 -3.96 11.14 19.44
C GLY A 100 -2.68 10.45 19.94
N LYS A 101 -2.63 10.11 21.23
CA LYS A 101 -1.38 9.70 21.88
C LYS A 101 -0.91 8.30 21.45
N GLY A 102 0.36 8.21 21.06
CA GLY A 102 1.04 6.95 20.78
C GLY A 102 0.41 6.13 19.64
N PRO A 103 0.29 6.69 18.43
CA PRO A 103 -0.10 5.90 17.27
C PRO A 103 0.96 4.82 16.98
N GLN A 104 0.50 3.59 16.79
CA GLN A 104 1.34 2.41 16.54
C GLN A 104 1.03 1.84 15.16
N GLY A 105 0.41 0.67 15.04
CA GLY A 105 0.09 0.04 13.78
C GLY A 105 -0.81 0.89 12.86
N LEU A 106 -0.54 0.76 11.56
CA LEU A 106 -1.25 1.41 10.48
C LEU A 106 -1.77 0.35 9.51
N ALA A 107 -2.96 0.58 8.93
CA ALA A 107 -3.46 -0.22 7.83
C ALA A 107 -4.25 0.65 6.84
N ALA A 108 -3.93 0.56 5.55
CA ALA A 108 -4.68 1.23 4.51
C ALA A 108 -5.74 0.31 3.91
N THR A 109 -6.92 0.83 3.60
CA THR A 109 -7.90 0.08 2.80
C THR A 109 -7.44 -0.01 1.35
N ALA A 110 -7.82 -1.10 0.65
CA ALA A 110 -7.38 -1.35 -0.73
C ALA A 110 -7.87 -0.29 -1.73
N ASP A 111 -9.00 0.36 -1.45
CA ASP A 111 -9.52 1.49 -2.23
C ASP A 111 -8.76 2.81 -1.94
N GLY A 112 -7.82 2.79 -1.00
CA GLY A 112 -7.01 3.92 -0.59
C GLY A 112 -7.75 4.98 0.21
N ARG A 113 -9.05 4.80 0.50
CA ARG A 113 -9.90 5.83 1.11
C ARG A 113 -9.61 6.04 2.59
N TRP A 114 -9.31 4.98 3.31
CA TRP A 114 -9.12 5.01 4.76
C TRP A 114 -7.72 4.56 5.13
N LEU A 115 -7.10 5.34 6.00
CA LEU A 115 -5.99 4.87 6.83
C LEU A 115 -6.53 4.63 8.24
N LEU A 116 -6.44 3.39 8.70
CA LEU A 116 -6.71 3.01 10.07
C LEU A 116 -5.44 3.17 10.90
N VAL A 117 -5.58 3.73 12.10
CA VAL A 117 -4.48 3.96 13.04
C VAL A 117 -4.82 3.38 14.40
N ALA A 118 -3.96 2.50 14.91
CA ALA A 118 -4.03 2.04 16.29
C ALA A 118 -3.49 3.14 17.20
N VAL A 119 -4.37 3.87 17.89
CA VAL A 119 -3.97 4.96 18.80
C VAL A 119 -3.89 4.39 20.21
N ASN A 120 -2.75 3.79 20.54
CA ASN A 120 -2.56 2.97 21.74
C ASN A 120 -2.86 3.74 23.04
N GLY A 121 -2.38 4.99 23.13
CA GLY A 121 -2.53 5.82 24.32
C GLY A 121 -3.95 6.34 24.56
N ASP A 122 -4.82 6.27 23.55
CA ASP A 122 -6.20 6.77 23.59
C ASP A 122 -7.25 5.64 23.56
N ASP A 123 -6.83 4.37 23.56
CA ASP A 123 -7.72 3.19 23.56
C ASP A 123 -8.76 3.21 22.42
N ARG A 124 -8.30 3.53 21.21
CA ARG A 124 -9.14 3.58 20.00
C ARG A 124 -8.39 3.34 18.70
N VAL A 125 -9.15 2.93 17.69
CA VAL A 125 -8.73 2.98 16.29
C VAL A 125 -9.27 4.26 15.66
N ALA A 126 -8.40 5.06 15.04
CA ALA A 126 -8.79 6.24 14.26
C ALA A 126 -8.89 5.89 12.78
N PHE A 127 -9.88 6.49 12.10
CA PHE A 127 -10.07 6.42 10.66
C PHE A 127 -9.71 7.78 10.07
N ILE A 128 -8.58 7.85 9.38
CA ILE A 128 -8.21 9.04 8.60
C ILE A 128 -8.80 8.89 7.19
N ASP A 129 -9.56 9.89 6.76
CA ASP A 129 -9.93 10.03 5.34
C ASP A 129 -8.71 10.55 4.57
N THR A 130 -8.22 9.77 3.62
CA THR A 130 -7.00 10.10 2.86
C THR A 130 -7.23 11.20 1.81
N ALA A 131 -8.48 11.56 1.50
CA ALA A 131 -8.78 12.69 0.63
C ALA A 131 -8.78 14.01 1.40
N THR A 132 -9.20 13.99 2.67
CA THR A 132 -9.26 15.20 3.51
C THR A 132 -8.11 15.32 4.50
N HIS A 133 -7.29 14.27 4.65
CA HIS A 133 -6.16 14.19 5.59
C HIS A 133 -6.55 14.47 7.03
N ALA A 134 -7.74 13.98 7.43
CA ALA A 134 -8.32 14.25 8.73
C ALA A 134 -8.96 13.00 9.33
N VAL A 135 -8.94 12.90 10.66
CA VAL A 135 -9.67 11.87 11.39
C VAL A 135 -11.18 12.09 11.17
N SER A 136 -11.83 11.15 10.49
CA SER A 136 -13.27 11.17 10.17
C SER A 136 -14.11 10.42 11.20
N ALA A 137 -13.53 9.42 11.86
CA ALA A 137 -14.20 8.64 12.89
C ALA A 137 -13.20 7.89 13.77
N THR A 138 -13.71 7.36 14.88
CA THR A 138 -12.95 6.51 15.80
C THR A 138 -13.80 5.37 16.29
N VAL A 139 -13.18 4.22 16.58
CA VAL A 139 -13.81 3.05 17.18
C VAL A 139 -13.07 2.71 18.48
N PRO A 140 -13.75 2.58 19.64
CA PRO A 140 -13.10 2.17 20.88
C PRO A 140 -12.52 0.78 20.74
N VAL A 141 -11.23 0.64 21.06
CA VAL A 141 -10.50 -0.63 21.08
C VAL A 141 -9.44 -0.46 22.17
N PRO A 142 -9.42 -1.25 23.25
CA PRO A 142 -8.41 -1.10 24.30
C PRO A 142 -6.99 -1.41 23.79
N LYS A 143 -6.02 -0.57 24.14
CA LYS A 143 -4.57 -0.74 23.86
C LYS A 143 -4.27 -1.35 22.50
N PRO A 144 -4.76 -0.77 21.40
CA PRO A 144 -4.57 -1.31 20.06
C PRO A 144 -3.09 -1.19 19.71
N HIS A 145 -2.54 -2.24 19.08
CA HIS A 145 -1.15 -2.31 18.68
C HIS A 145 -1.01 -2.36 17.16
N THR A 146 -1.40 -3.45 16.51
CA THR A 146 -1.36 -3.63 15.05
C THR A 146 -2.75 -3.84 14.46
N ILE A 147 -2.91 -3.56 13.16
CA ILE A 147 -4.18 -3.64 12.45
C ILE A 147 -3.94 -4.36 11.11
N ALA A 148 -4.80 -5.31 10.77
CA ALA A 148 -4.87 -5.89 9.43
C ALA A 148 -6.26 -5.69 8.83
N VAL A 149 -6.34 -5.13 7.63
CA VAL A 149 -7.59 -5.03 6.86
C VAL A 149 -7.76 -6.30 6.05
N ARG A 150 -8.92 -6.94 6.15
CA ARG A 150 -9.24 -8.14 5.38
C ARG A 150 -9.26 -7.80 3.88
N PRO A 151 -8.75 -8.67 2.98
CA PRO A 151 -8.64 -8.35 1.55
C PRO A 151 -9.96 -7.96 0.86
N ASP A 152 -11.11 -8.40 1.39
CA ASP A 152 -12.42 -8.00 0.88
C ASP A 152 -12.87 -6.59 1.30
N GLY A 153 -12.08 -5.90 2.13
CA GLY A 153 -12.30 -4.53 2.59
C GLY A 153 -13.47 -4.37 3.56
N ARG A 154 -14.05 -5.46 4.09
CA ARG A 154 -15.25 -5.39 4.94
C ARG A 154 -14.91 -5.24 6.43
N GLN A 155 -13.86 -5.91 6.88
CA GLN A 155 -13.49 -5.98 8.29
C GLN A 155 -12.00 -5.69 8.48
N ALA A 156 -11.66 -5.12 9.62
CA ALA A 156 -10.29 -5.08 10.12
C ALA A 156 -10.18 -5.86 11.42
N TYR A 157 -9.05 -6.52 11.61
CA TYR A 157 -8.69 -7.17 12.87
C TYR A 157 -7.64 -6.31 13.54
N VAL A 158 -7.81 -6.07 14.83
CA VAL A 158 -6.96 -5.19 15.62
C VAL A 158 -6.40 -5.98 16.79
N ALA A 159 -5.08 -6.04 16.91
CA ALA A 159 -4.43 -6.64 18.05
C ALA A 159 -4.57 -5.72 19.26
N SER A 160 -5.26 -6.18 20.31
CA SER A 160 -5.35 -5.49 21.61
C SER A 160 -4.31 -6.07 22.58
N GLN A 161 -3.52 -5.17 23.16
CA GLN A 161 -2.53 -5.47 24.18
C GLN A 161 -2.99 -5.06 25.60
N GLU A 162 -4.30 -4.99 25.85
CA GLU A 162 -4.82 -4.63 27.16
C GLU A 162 -4.30 -5.59 28.24
N PRO A 163 -3.61 -5.10 29.28
CA PRO A 163 -3.07 -5.96 30.33
C PRO A 163 -4.15 -6.85 30.96
N GLY A 164 -3.97 -8.16 30.85
CA GLY A 164 -4.92 -9.16 31.39
C GLY A 164 -6.10 -9.49 30.47
N HIS A 165 -6.27 -8.78 29.35
CA HIS A 165 -7.37 -8.94 28.40
C HIS A 165 -6.87 -8.85 26.95
N PHE A 166 -5.87 -9.65 26.59
CA PHE A 166 -5.37 -9.69 25.21
C PHE A 166 -6.44 -10.25 24.26
N ALA A 167 -6.61 -9.62 23.10
CA ALA A 167 -7.64 -10.03 22.14
C ALA A 167 -7.29 -9.63 20.70
N LEU A 168 -7.93 -10.29 19.73
CA LEU A 168 -8.19 -9.71 18.41
C LEU A 168 -9.56 -9.05 18.44
N VAL A 169 -9.62 -7.75 18.20
CA VAL A 169 -10.87 -6.99 18.10
C VAL A 169 -11.22 -6.83 16.63
N VAL A 170 -12.38 -7.35 16.23
CA VAL A 170 -12.85 -7.31 14.84
C VAL A 170 -13.75 -6.09 14.67
N VAL A 171 -13.39 -5.22 13.74
CA VAL A 171 -14.10 -3.98 13.43
C VAL A 171 -14.73 -4.10 12.05
N ASP A 172 -16.04 -3.86 11.95
CA ASP A 172 -16.71 -3.66 10.67
C ASP A 172 -16.38 -2.27 10.13
N LEU A 173 -15.84 -2.20 8.92
CA LEU A 173 -15.30 -0.96 8.35
C LEU A 173 -16.40 -0.03 7.82
N ALA A 174 -17.55 -0.57 7.41
CA ALA A 174 -18.66 0.22 6.91
C ALA A 174 -19.48 0.82 8.06
N ALA A 175 -19.82 0.00 9.04
CA ALA A 175 -20.55 0.41 10.25
C ALA A 175 -19.66 1.15 11.24
N ARG A 176 -18.33 0.95 11.18
CA ARG A 176 -17.34 1.49 12.13
C ARG A 176 -17.66 1.08 13.56
N THR A 177 -17.87 -0.21 13.76
CA THR A 177 -18.23 -0.79 15.06
C THR A 177 -17.46 -2.06 15.30
N VAL A 178 -17.17 -2.36 16.57
CA VAL A 178 -16.68 -3.68 16.99
C VAL A 178 -17.79 -4.71 16.79
N VAL A 179 -17.48 -5.81 16.12
CA VAL A 179 -18.43 -6.90 15.81
C VAL A 179 -18.04 -8.25 16.42
N ALA A 180 -16.78 -8.41 16.83
CA ALA A 180 -16.33 -9.56 17.59
C ALA A 180 -15.08 -9.21 18.40
N GLU A 181 -14.85 -9.99 19.45
CA GLU A 181 -13.62 -10.00 20.24
C GLU A 181 -13.20 -11.45 20.42
N ILE A 182 -11.97 -11.77 20.05
CA ILE A 182 -11.42 -13.12 20.09
C ILE A 182 -10.30 -13.13 21.13
N PRO A 183 -10.52 -13.76 22.31
CA PRO A 183 -9.51 -13.77 23.37
C PRO A 183 -8.20 -14.42 22.96
N LEU A 184 -7.09 -13.89 23.47
CA LEU A 184 -5.74 -14.39 23.27
C LEU A 184 -5.09 -14.74 24.61
N GLU A 185 -4.33 -15.83 24.65
CA GLU A 185 -3.64 -16.26 25.87
C GLU A 185 -2.37 -15.45 26.17
N LYS A 186 -1.85 -14.74 25.17
CA LYS A 186 -0.58 -14.00 25.21
C LYS A 186 -0.71 -12.70 24.44
N ALA A 187 0.17 -11.76 24.77
CA ALA A 187 0.21 -10.47 24.10
C ALA A 187 0.46 -10.67 22.59
N PRO A 188 -0.42 -10.16 21.71
CA PRO A 188 -0.19 -10.18 20.27
C PRO A 188 0.98 -9.29 19.92
N ARG A 189 1.83 -9.74 18.98
CA ARG A 189 2.87 -8.90 18.37
C ARG A 189 2.36 -8.32 17.06
N ASP A 190 2.03 -9.20 16.12
CA ASP A 190 1.61 -8.80 14.79
C ASP A 190 0.58 -9.74 14.17
N LEU A 191 -0.22 -9.21 13.23
CA LEU A 191 -1.23 -9.94 12.50
C LEU A 191 -1.30 -9.49 11.04
N GLU A 192 -1.36 -10.44 10.12
CA GLU A 192 -1.47 -10.17 8.67
C GLU A 192 -2.34 -11.21 7.98
N PHE A 193 -3.17 -10.77 7.03
CA PHE A 193 -3.94 -11.69 6.21
C PHE A 193 -3.06 -12.33 5.13
N GLY A 194 -3.30 -13.60 4.84
CA GLY A 194 -2.92 -14.16 3.55
C GLY A 194 -3.60 -13.38 2.43
N HIS A 195 -2.94 -13.26 1.28
CA HIS A 195 -3.42 -12.45 0.16
C HIS A 195 -4.82 -12.84 -0.36
N ASP A 196 -5.25 -14.08 -0.13
CA ASP A 196 -6.57 -14.60 -0.51
C ASP A 196 -7.64 -14.41 0.58
N GLY A 197 -7.24 -13.88 1.75
CA GLY A 197 -8.12 -13.61 2.88
C GLY A 197 -8.64 -14.85 3.61
N LYS A 198 -8.14 -16.06 3.29
CA LYS A 198 -8.62 -17.32 3.91
C LYS A 198 -7.95 -17.65 5.24
N ALA A 199 -6.84 -16.99 5.55
CA ALA A 199 -6.13 -17.14 6.80
C ALA A 199 -5.67 -15.77 7.32
N LEU A 200 -5.76 -15.59 8.63
CA LEU A 200 -5.07 -14.54 9.37
C LEU A 200 -3.92 -15.20 10.13
N TYR A 201 -2.70 -14.74 9.88
CA TYR A 201 -1.50 -15.18 10.59
C TYR A 201 -1.24 -14.23 11.76
N LEU A 202 -1.03 -14.76 12.96
CA LEU A 202 -0.84 -14.00 14.19
C LEU A 202 0.39 -14.50 14.94
N THR A 203 1.26 -13.59 15.36
CA THR A 203 2.37 -13.89 16.25
C THR A 203 2.06 -13.43 17.68
N LEU A 204 2.45 -14.26 18.65
CA LEU A 204 2.21 -14.01 20.07
C LEU A 204 3.54 -14.00 20.83
N ALA A 205 3.68 -13.08 21.79
CA ALA A 205 4.87 -12.98 22.61
C ALA A 205 5.09 -14.28 23.42
N GLY A 206 6.29 -14.87 23.29
CA GLY A 206 6.67 -16.09 24.00
C GLY A 206 6.11 -17.38 23.40
N VAL A 207 5.39 -17.33 22.28
CA VAL A 207 4.88 -18.50 21.58
C VAL A 207 5.79 -18.82 20.39
N PRO A 208 6.44 -20.00 20.34
CA PRO A 208 7.35 -20.38 19.26
C PRO A 208 6.59 -20.93 18.03
N ALA A 209 5.50 -20.25 17.67
CA ALA A 209 4.66 -20.63 16.54
C ALA A 209 3.82 -19.43 16.05
N VAL A 210 3.52 -19.43 14.76
CA VAL A 210 2.49 -18.56 14.19
C VAL A 210 1.13 -19.21 14.44
N GLN A 211 0.22 -18.45 15.05
CA GLN A 211 -1.17 -18.83 15.18
C GLN A 211 -1.89 -18.55 13.86
N VAL A 212 -2.81 -19.42 13.48
CA VAL A 212 -3.57 -19.29 12.23
C VAL A 212 -5.05 -19.28 12.56
N LEU A 213 -5.75 -18.22 12.18
CA LEU A 213 -7.18 -18.07 12.35
C LEU A 213 -7.87 -18.16 10.98
N ASP A 214 -8.95 -18.93 10.90
CA ASP A 214 -9.90 -18.84 9.78
C ASP A 214 -10.84 -17.64 10.02
N PRO A 215 -10.77 -16.56 9.22
CA PRO A 215 -11.58 -15.37 9.42
C PRO A 215 -13.04 -15.53 8.99
N ALA A 216 -13.40 -16.61 8.27
CA ALA A 216 -14.79 -16.89 7.95
C ALA A 216 -15.55 -17.44 9.17
N THR A 217 -14.86 -18.18 10.03
CA THR A 217 -15.44 -18.87 11.19
C THR A 217 -14.95 -18.35 12.54
N ASN A 218 -13.88 -17.53 12.55
CA ASN A 218 -13.12 -17.12 13.73
C ASN A 218 -12.61 -18.31 14.56
N GLN A 219 -12.30 -19.44 13.91
CA GLN A 219 -11.75 -20.62 14.56
C GLN A 219 -10.24 -20.71 14.36
N TRP A 220 -9.54 -21.11 15.42
CA TRP A 220 -8.12 -21.40 15.37
C TRP A 220 -7.86 -22.68 14.59
N LEU A 221 -6.95 -22.59 13.63
CA LEU A 221 -6.43 -23.72 12.87
C LEU A 221 -5.14 -24.24 13.51
N ALA A 222 -4.59 -25.32 12.98
CA ALA A 222 -3.29 -25.80 13.38
C ALA A 222 -2.24 -24.66 13.28
N PRO A 223 -1.43 -24.43 14.32
CA PRO A 223 -0.39 -23.41 14.26
C PRO A 223 0.75 -23.86 13.34
N ILE A 224 1.56 -22.91 12.88
CA ILE A 224 2.81 -23.19 12.14
C ILE A 224 3.95 -23.14 13.16
N PRO A 225 4.60 -24.28 13.48
CA PRO A 225 5.77 -24.28 14.34
C PRO A 225 6.89 -23.43 13.74
N THR A 226 7.54 -22.62 14.58
CA THR A 226 8.68 -21.79 14.18
C THR A 226 9.86 -22.03 15.12
N GLY A 227 10.86 -21.14 15.06
CA GLY A 227 11.82 -20.96 16.13
C GLY A 227 11.32 -19.99 17.22
N VAL A 228 12.26 -19.55 18.06
CA VAL A 228 11.99 -18.64 19.18
C VAL A 228 11.67 -17.23 18.66
N SER A 229 10.57 -16.66 19.17
CA SER A 229 10.15 -15.28 18.94
C SER A 229 9.84 -14.96 17.46
N PRO A 230 8.86 -15.64 16.83
CA PRO A 230 8.32 -15.21 15.55
C PRO A 230 7.72 -13.79 15.69
N HIS A 231 7.97 -12.93 14.70
CA HIS A 231 7.64 -11.50 14.78
C HIS A 231 6.50 -11.09 13.87
N ILE A 232 6.58 -11.44 12.58
CA ILE A 232 5.53 -11.25 11.57
C ILE A 232 5.49 -12.49 10.67
N ALA A 233 4.30 -12.86 10.21
CA ALA A 233 4.09 -13.92 9.25
C ALA A 233 3.14 -13.44 8.14
N GLN A 234 3.45 -13.74 6.88
CA GLN A 234 2.64 -13.30 5.76
C GLN A 234 2.67 -14.30 4.61
N HIS A 235 1.59 -14.34 3.84
CA HIS A 235 1.51 -15.07 2.57
C HIS A 235 1.14 -14.11 1.45
N PHE A 236 2.17 -13.64 0.73
CA PHE A 236 2.00 -12.69 -0.36
C PHE A 236 1.41 -13.34 -1.62
N ALA A 237 0.70 -12.54 -2.41
CA ALA A 237 0.16 -12.96 -3.70
C ALA A 237 1.29 -13.43 -4.63
N GLY A 238 1.07 -14.54 -5.32
CA GLY A 238 2.03 -15.13 -6.27
C GLY A 238 3.16 -15.95 -5.62
N MET A 239 3.26 -15.99 -4.29
CA MET A 239 4.20 -16.86 -3.60
C MET A 239 3.57 -18.23 -3.30
N ALA A 240 4.31 -19.30 -3.60
CA ALA A 240 3.91 -20.67 -3.26
C ALA A 240 4.01 -20.95 -1.75
N SER A 241 4.95 -20.29 -1.08
CA SER A 241 5.18 -20.41 0.36
C SER A 241 4.76 -19.14 1.08
N GLY A 242 4.33 -19.27 2.33
CA GLY A 242 4.30 -18.16 3.27
C GLY A 242 5.69 -17.95 3.90
N VAL A 243 5.87 -16.81 4.53
CA VAL A 243 7.13 -16.39 5.16
C VAL A 243 6.88 -15.94 6.59
N VAL A 244 7.84 -16.19 7.48
CA VAL A 244 7.82 -15.73 8.87
C VAL A 244 9.18 -15.16 9.23
N VAL A 245 9.22 -13.97 9.81
CA VAL A 245 10.42 -13.47 10.48
C VAL A 245 10.54 -14.11 11.84
N VAL A 246 11.66 -14.80 12.11
CA VAL A 246 11.94 -15.43 13.40
C VAL A 246 13.14 -14.73 14.04
N GLN A 247 12.84 -13.89 15.03
CA GLN A 247 13.80 -12.91 15.57
C GLN A 247 14.96 -13.55 16.34
N GLY A 248 14.68 -14.59 17.14
CA GLY A 248 15.68 -15.24 17.99
C GLY A 248 16.88 -15.80 17.20
N PRO A 249 16.65 -16.71 16.22
CA PRO A 249 17.72 -17.27 15.39
C PRO A 249 18.22 -16.34 14.29
N GLY A 250 17.51 -15.24 13.97
CA GLY A 250 17.93 -14.32 12.91
C GLY A 250 17.66 -14.87 11.51
N GLU A 251 16.42 -15.31 11.25
CA GLU A 251 16.06 -15.95 9.99
C GLU A 251 14.67 -15.55 9.48
N VAL A 252 14.45 -15.78 8.19
CA VAL A 252 13.13 -15.92 7.59
C VAL A 252 12.84 -17.40 7.38
N LEU A 253 11.80 -17.92 8.03
CA LEU A 253 11.30 -19.27 7.83
C LEU A 253 10.24 -19.27 6.72
N LEU A 254 10.40 -20.13 5.72
CA LEU A 254 9.34 -20.44 4.76
C LEU A 254 8.38 -21.48 5.34
N PHE A 255 7.10 -21.42 5.00
CA PHE A 255 6.11 -22.44 5.34
C PHE A 255 5.16 -22.72 4.19
N ASP A 256 4.56 -23.90 4.19
CA ASP A 256 3.47 -24.26 3.29
C ASP A 256 2.13 -23.76 3.87
N PRO A 257 1.43 -22.83 3.20
CA PRO A 257 0.19 -22.26 3.73
C PRO A 257 -0.99 -23.26 3.77
N ALA A 258 -0.97 -24.31 2.94
CA ALA A 258 -2.03 -25.31 2.91
C ALA A 258 -1.86 -26.35 4.03
N THR A 259 -0.63 -26.86 4.21
CA THR A 259 -0.34 -27.87 5.23
C THR A 259 0.03 -27.27 6.58
N ARG A 260 0.45 -26.00 6.61
CA ARG A 260 1.02 -25.28 7.78
C ARG A 260 2.34 -25.89 8.26
N ALA A 261 3.00 -26.65 7.40
CA ALA A 261 4.29 -27.26 7.71
C ALA A 261 5.44 -26.23 7.55
N PRO A 262 6.40 -26.18 8.50
CA PRO A 262 7.60 -25.38 8.33
C PRO A 262 8.49 -25.96 7.23
N GLY A 263 9.14 -25.07 6.49
CA GLY A 263 10.04 -25.38 5.39
C GLY A 263 11.46 -24.90 5.65
N ARG A 264 12.11 -24.41 4.60
CA ARG A 264 13.49 -23.90 4.64
C ARG A 264 13.56 -22.59 5.43
N SER A 265 14.57 -22.44 6.30
CA SER A 265 14.98 -21.16 6.87
C SER A 265 16.09 -20.49 6.05
N ILE A 266 16.08 -19.16 6.03
CA ILE A 266 17.07 -18.31 5.36
C ILE A 266 17.62 -17.34 6.40
N GLY A 267 18.93 -17.42 6.68
CA GLY A 267 19.59 -16.50 7.61
C GLY A 267 19.54 -15.06 7.10
N VAL A 268 19.28 -14.13 8.01
CA VAL A 268 19.27 -12.68 7.77
C VAL A 268 20.12 -11.96 8.84
N GLY A 269 19.97 -10.65 8.98
CA GLY A 269 20.69 -9.88 10.00
C GLY A 269 20.25 -10.19 11.44
N LYS A 270 20.76 -9.39 12.39
CA LYS A 270 20.51 -9.62 13.82
C LYS A 270 19.17 -9.03 14.25
N GLN A 271 18.41 -9.81 15.03
CA GLN A 271 17.08 -9.42 15.52
C GLN A 271 16.17 -8.90 14.38
N PRO A 272 15.91 -9.72 13.33
CA PRO A 272 15.00 -9.33 12.28
C PRO A 272 13.61 -9.08 12.87
N HIS A 273 12.93 -8.05 12.39
CA HIS A 273 11.71 -7.53 13.01
C HIS A 273 10.52 -7.53 12.05
N TRP A 274 10.73 -7.14 10.78
CA TRP A 274 9.67 -6.99 9.80
C TRP A 274 10.13 -7.43 8.41
N LEU A 275 9.18 -7.62 7.51
CA LEU A 275 9.47 -7.88 6.10
C LEU A 275 8.42 -7.26 5.16
N ASP A 276 8.80 -7.10 3.90
CA ASP A 276 7.87 -6.89 2.78
C ASP A 276 8.49 -7.44 1.48
N LEU A 277 7.65 -7.66 0.48
CA LEU A 277 8.02 -8.25 -0.80
C LEU A 277 8.23 -7.17 -1.86
N SER A 278 9.28 -7.34 -2.67
CA SER A 278 9.51 -6.49 -3.84
C SER A 278 8.33 -6.53 -4.82
N ALA A 279 8.16 -5.45 -5.57
CA ALA A 279 7.11 -5.28 -6.57
C ALA A 279 6.99 -6.45 -7.56
N ASP A 280 8.11 -7.04 -7.94
CA ASP A 280 8.19 -8.16 -8.89
C ASP A 280 8.05 -9.53 -8.24
N GLY A 281 7.86 -9.58 -6.91
CA GLY A 281 7.69 -10.81 -6.15
C GLY A 281 8.95 -11.64 -5.93
N LYS A 282 10.14 -11.10 -6.26
CA LYS A 282 11.38 -11.89 -6.27
C LYS A 282 12.25 -11.74 -5.02
N LYS A 283 12.17 -10.61 -4.33
CA LYS A 283 13.05 -10.28 -3.21
C LYS A 283 12.25 -9.95 -1.97
N LEU A 284 12.59 -10.58 -0.85
CA LEU A 284 12.13 -10.14 0.46
C LEU A 284 13.09 -9.08 1.01
N TRP A 285 12.52 -8.01 1.55
CA TRP A 285 13.22 -6.96 2.27
C TRP A 285 12.93 -7.16 3.74
N VAL A 286 13.96 -7.36 4.56
CA VAL A 286 13.82 -7.73 5.97
C VAL A 286 14.57 -6.74 6.84
N SER A 287 13.88 -5.99 7.70
CA SER A 287 14.53 -5.03 8.59
C SER A 287 15.15 -5.74 9.79
N ASN A 288 16.41 -5.45 10.09
CA ASN A 288 17.17 -6.08 11.17
C ASN A 288 17.49 -5.08 12.28
N GLU A 289 16.73 -5.13 13.36
CA GLU A 289 16.81 -4.16 14.45
C GLU A 289 18.20 -4.16 15.11
N GLY A 290 18.79 -5.34 15.28
CA GLY A 290 20.03 -5.53 16.02
C GLY A 290 21.31 -5.31 15.20
N SER A 291 21.21 -5.26 13.86
CA SER A 291 22.35 -4.99 12.97
C SER A 291 22.26 -3.65 12.23
N ASN A 292 21.18 -2.88 12.40
CA ASN A 292 20.99 -1.58 11.74
C ASN A 292 21.08 -1.64 10.21
N ASP A 293 20.54 -2.72 9.64
CA ASP A 293 20.51 -2.93 8.19
C ASP A 293 19.19 -3.56 7.74
N VAL A 294 19.02 -3.64 6.42
CA VAL A 294 17.96 -4.39 5.78
C VAL A 294 18.58 -5.51 4.95
N SER A 295 18.18 -6.76 5.21
CA SER A 295 18.54 -7.90 4.37
C SER A 295 17.65 -7.93 3.12
N VAL A 296 18.28 -8.09 1.96
CA VAL A 296 17.62 -8.29 0.67
C VAL A 296 17.83 -9.75 0.27
N VAL A 297 16.77 -10.55 0.38
CA VAL A 297 16.79 -12.00 0.19
C VAL A 297 16.18 -12.32 -1.18
N ASP A 298 17.00 -12.87 -2.08
CA ASP A 298 16.52 -13.41 -3.36
C ASP A 298 15.84 -14.77 -3.16
N LEU A 299 14.54 -14.83 -3.45
CA LEU A 299 13.73 -16.03 -3.30
C LEU A 299 14.12 -17.15 -4.30
N ALA A 300 14.83 -16.82 -5.38
CA ALA A 300 15.38 -17.81 -6.31
C ALA A 300 16.65 -18.49 -5.76
N GLY A 301 17.15 -18.08 -4.59
CA GLY A 301 18.33 -18.69 -3.95
C GLY A 301 19.66 -18.02 -4.31
N GLY A 302 19.64 -16.76 -4.74
CA GLY A 302 20.83 -15.93 -4.93
C GLY A 302 21.50 -15.50 -3.62
N PRO A 303 22.68 -14.84 -3.69
CA PRO A 303 23.33 -14.28 -2.50
C PRO A 303 22.45 -13.22 -1.85
N MET A 304 22.43 -13.20 -0.52
CA MET A 304 21.77 -12.15 0.25
C MET A 304 22.66 -10.91 0.28
N HIS A 305 22.06 -9.75 0.07
CA HIS A 305 22.69 -8.45 0.23
C HIS A 305 22.17 -7.76 1.50
N THR A 306 22.94 -6.82 2.06
CA THR A 306 22.47 -5.95 3.14
C THR A 306 22.64 -4.49 2.77
N VAL A 307 21.64 -3.69 3.14
CA VAL A 307 21.64 -2.24 2.98
C VAL A 307 21.70 -1.60 4.36
N PRO A 308 22.80 -0.93 4.75
CA PRO A 308 22.88 -0.20 6.01
C PRO A 308 21.83 0.91 6.08
N VAL A 309 21.17 1.05 7.23
CA VAL A 309 20.17 2.10 7.49
C VAL A 309 20.41 2.71 8.88
N GLY A 310 19.44 3.50 9.39
CA GLY A 310 19.52 4.09 10.72
C GLY A 310 19.38 3.07 11.86
N ASN A 311 19.35 3.57 13.09
CA ASN A 311 19.36 2.75 14.29
C ASN A 311 18.00 2.07 14.56
N ALA A 312 18.07 0.77 14.89
CA ALA A 312 16.94 -0.07 15.23
C ALA A 312 15.81 -0.04 14.18
N PRO A 313 16.08 -0.45 12.92
CA PRO A 313 15.05 -0.48 11.89
C PRO A 313 14.01 -1.55 12.22
N ARG A 314 12.74 -1.13 12.38
CA ARG A 314 11.64 -2.03 12.81
C ARG A 314 10.58 -2.30 11.76
N LYS A 315 10.37 -1.39 10.81
CA LYS A 315 9.41 -1.58 9.72
C LYS A 315 10.10 -1.35 8.39
N VAL A 316 9.68 -2.13 7.40
CA VAL A 316 10.00 -1.89 6.00
C VAL A 316 8.71 -2.02 5.20
N ALA A 317 8.46 -1.06 4.32
CA ALA A 317 7.39 -1.13 3.33
C ALA A 317 7.99 -0.87 1.94
N VAL A 318 7.70 -1.75 0.99
CA VAL A 318 8.25 -1.71 -0.36
C VAL A 318 7.17 -1.27 -1.32
N GLN A 319 7.43 -0.19 -2.05
CA GLN A 319 6.54 0.25 -3.12
C GLN A 319 6.35 -0.90 -4.10
N ARG A 320 5.09 -1.22 -4.34
CA ARG A 320 4.74 -2.02 -5.50
C ARG A 320 4.98 -1.15 -6.74
N ALA A 321 5.42 -1.75 -7.83
CA ALA A 321 5.63 -1.01 -9.07
C ALA A 321 4.30 -0.32 -9.39
N ALA A 322 4.36 0.99 -9.63
CA ALA A 322 3.20 1.67 -10.18
C ALA A 322 2.83 0.92 -11.46
N SER A 323 1.70 0.22 -11.48
CA SER A 323 0.99 0.11 -12.76
C SER A 323 0.87 1.55 -13.24
N ALA A 324 1.27 1.86 -14.48
CA ALA A 324 1.34 3.23 -14.98
C ALA A 324 -0.04 3.91 -14.92
N GLY A 325 -0.38 4.40 -13.73
CA GLY A 325 -1.56 5.13 -13.34
C GLY A 325 -1.05 6.52 -13.03
N THR A 326 -1.28 7.40 -14.00
CA THR A 326 -0.90 8.80 -14.02
C THR A 326 -1.10 9.47 -12.66
N ALA A 327 0.00 10.01 -12.13
CA ALA A 327 0.05 10.90 -10.98
C ALA A 327 -1.11 11.90 -11.02
N HIS A 328 -1.93 11.95 -9.96
CA HIS A 328 -2.79 13.10 -9.72
C HIS A 328 -1.90 14.27 -9.30
N ALA A 329 -1.44 15.05 -10.28
CA ALA A 329 -1.00 16.40 -10.03
C ALA A 329 -2.23 17.24 -9.67
N SER A 330 -2.16 17.95 -8.55
CA SER A 330 -3.14 18.95 -8.16
C SER A 330 -3.18 20.07 -9.20
N GLN A 331 -4.19 20.04 -10.07
CA GLN A 331 -4.68 21.26 -10.72
C GLN A 331 -6.20 21.27 -10.68
N ALA A 332 -6.73 22.39 -10.21
CA ALA A 332 -8.15 22.68 -10.18
C ALA A 332 -8.77 22.52 -11.59
N GLY A 333 -9.78 21.67 -11.72
CA GLY A 333 -10.54 21.53 -12.97
C GLY A 333 -11.36 20.25 -13.06
N VAL A 334 -12.64 20.35 -12.64
CA VAL A 334 -13.83 19.52 -12.97
C VAL A 334 -13.60 18.02 -13.26
N SER A 335 -13.93 17.17 -12.28
CA SER A 335 -13.83 15.71 -12.36
C SER A 335 -14.75 15.08 -13.42
N ALA A 336 -14.18 14.17 -14.24
CA ALA A 336 -14.95 13.25 -15.07
C ALA A 336 -15.49 12.10 -14.20
N GLN A 337 -16.76 11.73 -14.39
CA GLN A 337 -17.38 10.66 -13.62
C GLN A 337 -17.05 9.29 -14.22
N VAL A 338 -16.79 8.26 -13.42
CA VAL A 338 -16.29 6.95 -13.88
C VAL A 338 -17.32 5.85 -13.68
N VAL A 339 -17.49 4.99 -14.68
CA VAL A 339 -18.23 3.71 -14.64
C VAL A 339 -17.22 2.57 -14.76
N ALA A 340 -17.03 1.79 -13.71
CA ALA A 340 -16.24 0.57 -13.78
C ALA A 340 -17.02 -0.53 -14.50
N ILE A 341 -16.35 -1.37 -15.26
CA ILE A 341 -16.87 -2.63 -15.78
C ILE A 341 -16.16 -3.73 -15.02
N ARG A 342 -16.87 -4.41 -14.12
CA ARG A 342 -16.36 -5.51 -13.30
C ARG A 342 -17.48 -6.49 -13.01
N ASN A 343 -17.15 -7.76 -12.78
CA ASN A 343 -18.13 -8.82 -12.52
C ASN A 343 -19.25 -8.88 -13.58
N PHE A 344 -18.92 -8.67 -14.86
CA PHE A 344 -19.90 -8.57 -15.95
C PHE A 344 -21.05 -7.56 -15.68
N ALA A 345 -20.75 -6.42 -15.06
CA ALA A 345 -21.69 -5.32 -14.84
C ALA A 345 -21.04 -3.94 -15.05
N PHE A 346 -21.86 -2.92 -15.37
CA PHE A 346 -21.46 -1.51 -15.30
C PHE A 346 -21.73 -0.99 -13.89
N GLU A 347 -20.75 -0.38 -13.25
CA GLU A 347 -20.82 0.09 -11.88
C GLU A 347 -20.32 1.55 -11.75
N PRO A 348 -21.19 2.51 -11.44
CA PRO A 348 -22.63 2.34 -11.27
C PRO A 348 -23.33 2.05 -12.61
N ALA A 349 -24.40 1.26 -12.58
CA ALA A 349 -25.23 0.99 -13.77
C ALA A 349 -26.07 2.20 -14.20
N GLN A 350 -26.19 3.20 -13.33
CA GLN A 350 -26.83 4.48 -13.63
C GLN A 350 -25.94 5.61 -13.12
N ILE A 351 -25.63 6.56 -13.99
CA ILE A 351 -24.82 7.71 -13.65
C ILE A 351 -25.51 8.99 -14.10
N THR A 352 -25.43 10.04 -13.29
CA THR A 352 -26.03 11.33 -13.60
C THR A 352 -24.95 12.40 -13.71
N VAL A 353 -24.88 13.04 -14.87
CA VAL A 353 -23.91 14.10 -15.20
C VAL A 353 -24.65 15.36 -15.63
N LYS A 354 -23.97 16.51 -15.67
CA LYS A 354 -24.49 17.73 -16.30
C LYS A 354 -24.03 17.84 -17.74
N ALA A 355 -24.76 18.58 -18.57
CA ALA A 355 -24.31 18.90 -19.92
C ALA A 355 -22.88 19.49 -19.90
N GLY A 356 -22.00 18.97 -20.75
CA GLY A 356 -20.58 19.30 -20.83
C GLY A 356 -19.66 18.44 -19.96
N GLN A 357 -20.19 17.51 -19.16
CA GLN A 357 -19.38 16.58 -18.37
C GLN A 357 -19.11 15.27 -19.13
N SER A 358 -17.96 14.68 -18.82
CA SER A 358 -17.54 13.40 -19.38
C SER A 358 -17.82 12.23 -18.42
N VAL A 359 -18.17 11.09 -19.00
CA VAL A 359 -18.20 9.79 -18.33
C VAL A 359 -17.10 8.92 -18.92
N THR A 360 -16.36 8.22 -18.05
CA THR A 360 -15.32 7.26 -18.43
C THR A 360 -15.74 5.86 -18.03
N TRP A 361 -15.81 4.94 -18.98
CA TRP A 361 -15.96 3.52 -18.73
C TRP A 361 -14.60 2.86 -18.64
N LYS A 362 -14.32 2.15 -17.55
CA LYS A 362 -13.05 1.46 -17.33
C LYS A 362 -13.29 -0.04 -17.23
N ASN A 363 -12.64 -0.84 -18.06
CA ASN A 363 -12.71 -2.29 -17.94
C ASN A 363 -11.78 -2.78 -16.83
N ASP A 364 -12.35 -3.07 -15.65
CA ASP A 364 -11.67 -3.65 -14.50
C ASP A 364 -11.92 -5.17 -14.38
N ASP A 365 -12.59 -5.77 -15.37
CA ASP A 365 -12.87 -7.20 -15.44
C ASP A 365 -11.74 -7.96 -16.17
N GLY A 366 -11.67 -9.27 -15.96
CA GLY A 366 -10.73 -10.14 -16.66
C GLY A 366 -11.10 -10.42 -18.13
N ALA A 367 -12.31 -10.03 -18.54
CA ALA A 367 -12.87 -10.27 -19.88
C ALA A 367 -12.93 -8.97 -20.71
N PRO A 368 -12.85 -9.05 -22.06
CA PRO A 368 -13.09 -7.89 -22.90
C PRO A 368 -14.57 -7.47 -22.86
N HIS A 369 -14.81 -6.16 -22.86
CA HIS A 369 -16.15 -5.56 -22.79
C HIS A 369 -16.29 -4.43 -23.81
N GLY A 370 -17.39 -3.70 -23.82
CA GLY A 370 -17.51 -2.46 -24.60
C GLY A 370 -18.72 -1.65 -24.20
N VAL A 371 -18.98 -0.56 -24.92
CA VAL A 371 -20.03 0.40 -24.64
C VAL A 371 -20.71 0.74 -25.97
N ALA A 372 -21.92 0.22 -26.17
CA ALA A 372 -22.74 0.50 -27.35
C ALA A 372 -23.98 1.30 -26.93
N PHE A 373 -24.09 2.55 -27.39
CA PHE A 373 -25.25 3.40 -27.10
C PHE A 373 -26.42 3.06 -28.01
N LYS A 374 -27.63 2.97 -27.44
CA LYS A 374 -28.84 2.56 -28.17
C LYS A 374 -29.31 3.58 -29.21
N ASP A 375 -28.92 4.84 -29.04
CA ASP A 375 -29.19 5.92 -29.99
C ASP A 375 -28.25 5.89 -31.22
N GLY A 376 -27.36 4.89 -31.31
CA GLY A 376 -26.41 4.71 -32.41
C GLY A 376 -25.22 5.66 -32.36
N THR A 377 -25.09 6.46 -31.30
CA THR A 377 -23.96 7.38 -31.15
C THR A 377 -22.68 6.63 -30.77
N ALA A 378 -21.53 7.22 -31.11
CA ALA A 378 -20.23 6.57 -30.99
C ALA A 378 -19.94 6.10 -29.56
N GLY A 379 -19.56 4.82 -29.47
CA GLY A 379 -19.13 4.14 -28.25
C GLY A 379 -17.78 3.45 -28.46
N MET A 380 -17.56 2.33 -27.78
CA MET A 380 -16.36 1.50 -27.90
C MET A 380 -16.75 0.03 -28.03
N ASP A 381 -16.61 -0.55 -29.22
CA ASP A 381 -17.08 -1.91 -29.51
C ASP A 381 -16.28 -3.00 -28.79
N LEU A 382 -14.99 -2.76 -28.54
CA LEU A 382 -14.13 -3.70 -27.83
C LEU A 382 -13.11 -2.95 -26.96
N MET A 383 -13.15 -3.23 -25.67
CA MET A 383 -12.33 -2.65 -24.63
C MET A 383 -11.70 -3.80 -23.83
N LEU A 384 -10.40 -4.01 -24.03
CA LEU A 384 -9.64 -5.07 -23.35
C LEU A 384 -9.53 -4.79 -21.83
N PRO A 385 -9.24 -5.81 -20.99
CA PRO A 385 -8.96 -5.62 -19.57
C PRO A 385 -7.96 -4.51 -19.29
N GLY A 386 -8.27 -3.66 -18.32
CA GLY A 386 -7.49 -2.48 -17.94
C GLY A 386 -7.58 -1.28 -18.89
N LYS A 387 -8.34 -1.36 -19.99
CA LYS A 387 -8.56 -0.22 -20.91
C LYS A 387 -9.75 0.62 -20.49
N SER A 388 -9.81 1.85 -20.97
CA SER A 388 -10.91 2.79 -20.69
C SER A 388 -11.38 3.48 -21.97
N PHE A 389 -12.63 3.91 -21.95
CA PHE A 389 -13.28 4.73 -22.98
C PHE A 389 -13.94 5.92 -22.30
N THR A 390 -13.78 7.14 -22.83
CA THR A 390 -14.37 8.34 -22.26
C THR A 390 -15.23 9.05 -23.29
N ARG A 391 -16.39 9.55 -22.87
CA ARG A 391 -17.30 10.34 -23.69
C ARG A 391 -17.82 11.56 -22.94
N THR A 392 -17.84 12.71 -23.61
CA THR A 392 -18.49 13.93 -23.14
C THR A 392 -19.95 13.99 -23.60
N PHE A 393 -20.84 14.45 -22.72
CA PHE A 393 -22.26 14.60 -23.00
C PHE A 393 -22.66 16.08 -22.99
N ASP A 394 -22.72 16.70 -24.16
CA ASP A 394 -22.95 18.16 -24.27
C ASP A 394 -24.43 18.57 -24.24
N LYS A 395 -25.35 17.61 -24.31
CA LYS A 395 -26.80 17.87 -24.38
C LYS A 395 -27.54 17.13 -23.27
N PRO A 396 -28.50 17.78 -22.58
CA PRO A 396 -29.38 17.10 -21.63
C PRO A 396 -30.16 15.97 -22.29
N GLY A 397 -30.40 14.89 -21.55
CA GLY A 397 -31.06 13.71 -22.09
C GLY A 397 -30.71 12.43 -21.35
N VAL A 398 -31.26 11.32 -21.82
CA VAL A 398 -30.99 9.99 -21.27
C VAL A 398 -30.33 9.15 -22.37
N HIS A 399 -29.16 8.60 -22.08
CA HIS A 399 -28.39 7.76 -22.99
C HIS A 399 -28.28 6.35 -22.41
N ASP A 400 -29.14 5.47 -22.88
CA ASP A 400 -29.07 4.04 -22.56
C ASP A 400 -27.99 3.37 -23.41
N TYR A 401 -27.22 2.48 -22.78
CA TYR A 401 -26.18 1.71 -23.44
C TYR A 401 -26.12 0.29 -22.90
N ALA A 402 -25.48 -0.58 -23.68
CA ALA A 402 -25.22 -1.96 -23.32
C ALA A 402 -23.76 -2.34 -23.62
N CYS A 403 -23.29 -3.46 -23.07
CA CYS A 403 -22.01 -4.01 -23.48
C CYS A 403 -22.15 -4.61 -24.88
N SER A 404 -21.27 -4.18 -25.80
CA SER A 404 -21.19 -4.68 -27.19
C SER A 404 -20.73 -6.14 -27.27
N VAL A 405 -20.04 -6.64 -26.24
CA VAL A 405 -19.57 -8.03 -26.13
C VAL A 405 -20.58 -8.91 -25.37
N HIS A 406 -21.24 -8.36 -24.34
CA HIS A 406 -22.16 -9.08 -23.45
C HIS A 406 -23.51 -8.33 -23.37
N SER A 407 -24.41 -8.61 -24.30
CA SER A 407 -25.63 -7.79 -24.51
C SER A 407 -26.60 -7.70 -23.31
N TYR A 408 -26.49 -8.58 -22.31
CA TYR A 408 -27.28 -8.52 -21.08
C TYR A 408 -26.84 -7.40 -20.12
N MET A 409 -25.60 -6.91 -20.24
CA MET A 409 -25.09 -5.81 -19.43
C MET A 409 -25.67 -4.51 -19.96
N THR A 410 -26.54 -3.86 -19.21
CA THR A 410 -27.20 -2.61 -19.61
C THR A 410 -27.03 -1.54 -18.53
N ALA A 411 -26.94 -0.29 -18.96
CA ALA A 411 -26.74 0.85 -18.08
C ALA A 411 -27.20 2.16 -18.74
N ARG A 412 -27.17 3.26 -17.97
CA ARG A 412 -27.73 4.55 -18.35
C ARG A 412 -26.86 5.72 -17.89
N VAL A 413 -26.66 6.69 -18.78
CA VAL A 413 -26.23 8.05 -18.42
C VAL A 413 -27.43 8.98 -18.48
N THR A 414 -27.71 9.70 -17.39
CA THR A 414 -28.68 10.81 -17.37
C THR A 414 -27.91 12.13 -17.37
N VAL A 415 -28.16 12.96 -18.37
CA VAL A 415 -27.53 14.28 -18.53
C VAL A 415 -28.55 15.34 -18.13
N LEU A 416 -28.29 16.03 -17.03
CA LEU A 416 -29.14 17.10 -16.52
C LEU A 416 -29.00 18.36 -17.38
N ALA A 417 -30.08 19.14 -17.41
CA ALA A 417 -30.02 20.52 -17.90
C ALA A 417 -29.02 21.34 -17.06
N PRO A 418 -28.38 22.36 -17.66
CA PRO A 418 -27.39 23.20 -16.98
C PRO A 418 -27.84 23.73 -15.62
#